data_AF-A0A7X6P7U7-F1
#
_entry.id   AF-A0A7X6P7U7-F1
#
_cell.length_a   1.000
_cell.length_b   1.000
_cell.length_c   1.000
_cell.angle_alpha   90.00
_cell.angle_beta   90.00
_cell.angle_gamma   90.00
#
_symmetry.space_group_name_H-M   'P 1'
#
loop_
_entity.id
_entity.type
_entity.pdbx_description
1 polymer ?
#
loop_
_entity_poly.entity_id
_entity_poly.type
_entity_poly.pdbx_seq_one_letter_code
_entity_poly.pdbx_strand_id
1 'polypeptide(L)'
;MNNQTGWLNQQQALHQRKLSAWSLAQSIAGYDPARYRLDAYGTWIAWSEYGQRTTHGWEIDHELPKAHFPGAANQPANQQALHWKNNRAKSDKIDFNTLSRLLGGA
;
A
#
# COMPACT_ATOMS: atom_id res chain seq x y z
N MET A 1 9.13 -13.46 29.66
CA MET A 1 9.03 -13.38 28.19
C MET A 1 9.45 -11.99 27.79
N ASN A 2 10.52 -11.87 27.01
CA ASN A 2 11.30 -10.63 26.92
C ASN A 2 10.69 -9.72 25.85
N ASN A 3 10.33 -8.52 26.27
CA ASN A 3 9.77 -7.42 25.48
C ASN A 3 10.60 -7.03 24.24
N GLN A 4 11.91 -7.32 24.19
CA GLN A 4 12.74 -7.11 22.99
C GLN A 4 12.32 -7.97 21.79
N THR A 5 11.88 -9.21 22.00
CA THR A 5 11.46 -10.10 20.91
C THR A 5 10.16 -9.60 20.25
N GLY A 6 9.28 -8.96 21.02
CA GLY A 6 8.04 -8.39 20.52
C GLY A 6 8.25 -7.24 19.53
N TRP A 7 9.21 -6.35 19.81
CA TRP A 7 9.51 -5.21 18.94
C TRP A 7 10.18 -5.61 17.62
N LEU A 8 11.13 -6.55 17.67
CA LEU A 8 11.81 -7.07 16.49
C LEU A 8 10.82 -7.75 15.53
N ASN A 9 9.90 -8.54 16.07
CA ASN A 9 8.85 -9.19 15.28
C ASN A 9 7.92 -8.18 14.60
N GLN A 10 7.57 -7.07 15.28
CA GLN A 10 6.72 -6.02 14.69
C GLN A 10 7.44 -5.24 13.59
N GLN A 11 8.72 -4.89 13.78
CA GLN A 11 9.51 -4.20 12.77
C GLN A 11 9.69 -5.06 11.51
N GLN A 12 9.96 -6.35 11.69
CA GLN A 12 10.11 -7.27 10.58
C GLN A 12 8.79 -7.49 9.84
N ALA A 13 7.68 -7.64 10.56
CA ALA A 13 6.35 -7.73 9.95
C ALA A 13 6.00 -6.45 9.15
N LEU A 14 6.28 -5.27 9.69
CA LEU A 14 6.07 -4.01 8.98
C LEU A 14 6.94 -3.93 7.71
N HIS A 15 8.20 -4.32 7.79
CA HIS A 15 9.10 -4.34 6.65
C HIS A 15 8.60 -5.25 5.53
N GLN A 16 8.13 -6.46 5.87
CA GLN A 16 7.56 -7.39 4.90
C GLN A 16 6.29 -6.85 4.25
N ARG A 17 5.42 -6.19 5.03
CA ARG A 17 4.23 -5.53 4.48
C ARG A 17 4.58 -4.39 3.52
N LYS A 18 5.59 -3.58 3.85
CA LYS A 18 6.09 -2.53 2.96
C LYS A 18 6.58 -3.13 1.64
N LEU A 19 7.40 -4.18 1.70
CA LEU A 19 7.93 -4.86 0.52
C LEU A 19 6.81 -5.42 -0.35
N SER A 20 5.82 -6.08 0.28
CA SER A 20 4.66 -6.65 -0.43
C SER A 20 3.81 -5.58 -1.12
N ALA A 21 3.46 -4.49 -0.42
CA ALA A 21 2.69 -3.41 -1.01
C ALA A 21 3.46 -2.68 -2.12
N TRP A 22 4.77 -2.47 -1.92
CA TRP A 22 5.64 -1.83 -2.90
C TRP A 22 5.84 -2.68 -4.15
N SER A 23 6.00 -4.01 -4.01
CA SER A 23 6.21 -4.90 -5.15
C SER A 23 5.00 -4.94 -6.10
N LEU A 24 3.80 -4.70 -5.57
CA LEU A 24 2.55 -4.60 -6.34
C LEU A 24 2.37 -3.23 -7.04
N ALA A 25 3.07 -2.19 -6.60
CA ALA A 25 3.00 -0.87 -7.22
C ALA A 25 3.69 -0.83 -8.60
N GLN A 26 3.25 0.06 -9.49
CA GLN A 26 3.70 0.06 -10.88
C GLN A 26 5.14 0.59 -11.00
N SER A 27 6.00 -0.15 -11.72
CA SER A 27 7.36 0.31 -12.04
C SER A 27 7.33 1.36 -13.16
N ILE A 28 8.28 2.29 -13.12
CA ILE A 28 8.38 3.39 -14.09
C ILE A 28 9.54 3.09 -15.04
N ALA A 29 9.29 3.11 -16.35
CA ALA A 29 10.34 2.90 -17.34
C ALA A 29 11.44 3.97 -17.19
N GLY A 30 12.70 3.53 -17.12
CA GLY A 30 13.85 4.42 -16.97
C GLY A 30 14.19 4.83 -15.52
N TYR A 31 13.45 4.36 -14.52
CA TYR A 31 13.72 4.63 -13.10
C TYR A 31 13.96 3.32 -12.33
N ASP A 32 14.77 3.41 -11.27
CA ASP A 32 15.04 2.26 -10.40
C ASP A 32 13.77 1.88 -9.60
N PRO A 33 13.20 0.68 -9.82
CA PRO A 33 11.96 0.24 -9.16
C PRO A 33 12.14 -0.05 -7.66
N ALA A 34 13.37 -0.09 -7.15
CA ALA A 34 13.65 -0.12 -5.71
C ALA A 34 13.51 1.27 -5.06
N ARG A 35 13.55 2.34 -5.86
CA ARG A 35 13.51 3.73 -5.38
C ARG A 35 12.19 4.41 -5.68
N TYR A 36 11.68 4.29 -6.91
CA TYR A 36 10.49 5.00 -7.37
C TYR A 36 9.50 4.05 -8.04
N ARG A 37 8.22 4.28 -7.77
CA ARG A 37 7.08 3.59 -8.39
C ARG A 37 5.90 4.55 -8.52
N LEU A 38 4.86 4.14 -9.24
CA LEU A 38 3.57 4.81 -9.25
C LEU A 38 2.60 4.03 -8.36
N ASP A 39 1.80 4.76 -7.60
CA ASP A 39 0.65 4.19 -6.90
C ASP A 39 -0.49 3.84 -7.88
N ALA A 40 -1.58 3.27 -7.34
CA ALA A 40 -2.74 2.85 -8.13
C ALA A 40 -3.42 3.99 -8.92
N TYR A 41 -3.14 5.25 -8.59
CA TYR A 41 -3.68 6.43 -9.28
C TYR A 41 -2.63 7.10 -10.19
N GLY A 42 -1.49 6.45 -10.45
CA GLY A 42 -0.44 7.00 -11.30
C GLY A 42 0.39 8.10 -10.63
N THR A 43 0.31 8.25 -9.31
CA THR A 43 1.09 9.25 -8.56
C THR A 43 2.42 8.66 -8.12
N TRP A 44 3.49 9.44 -8.25
CA TRP A 44 4.84 9.02 -7.86
C TRP A 44 4.97 8.79 -6.36
N ILE A 45 5.63 7.70 -6.00
CA ILE A 45 5.99 7.34 -4.62
C ILE A 45 7.47 6.94 -4.54
N ALA A 46 8.10 7.22 -3.41
CA ALA A 46 9.52 6.92 -3.16
C ALA A 46 9.70 6.00 -1.95
N TRP A 47 10.44 4.89 -2.09
CA TRP A 47 10.60 3.89 -1.03
C TRP A 47 11.11 4.50 0.28
N SER A 48 12.04 5.46 0.18
CA SER A 48 12.63 6.18 1.31
C SER A 48 11.67 7.14 2.02
N GLU A 49 10.57 7.55 1.38
CA GLU A 49 9.59 8.50 1.92
C GLU A 49 8.36 7.80 2.55
N TYR A 50 8.48 6.51 2.88
CA TYR A 50 7.42 5.77 3.56
C TYR A 50 7.00 6.45 4.88
N GLY A 51 5.70 6.66 5.06
CA GLY A 51 5.10 7.30 6.23
C GLY A 51 5.24 8.83 6.28
N GLN A 52 5.84 9.44 5.25
CA GLN A 52 6.05 10.88 5.18
C GLN A 52 4.94 11.56 4.36
N ARG A 53 4.69 12.84 4.62
CA ARG A 53 3.73 13.68 3.88
C ARG A 53 4.44 14.65 2.93
N THR A 54 5.33 14.09 2.13
CA THR A 54 6.20 14.77 1.17
C THR A 54 5.64 14.64 -0.26
N THR A 55 6.37 15.10 -1.28
CA THR A 55 5.97 15.00 -2.68
C THR A 55 5.80 13.54 -3.16
N HIS A 56 6.57 12.60 -2.62
CA HIS A 56 6.51 11.18 -2.98
C HIS A 56 6.24 10.27 -1.76
N GLY A 57 5.72 10.87 -0.70
CA GLY A 57 5.41 10.17 0.54
C GLY A 57 4.27 9.18 0.35
N TRP A 58 4.37 8.00 0.95
CA TRP A 58 3.40 6.94 0.76
C TRP A 58 3.14 6.15 2.03
N GLU A 59 1.96 5.55 2.10
CA GLU A 59 1.49 4.73 3.19
C GLU A 59 0.99 3.38 2.62
N ILE A 60 0.94 2.33 3.45
CA ILE A 60 0.22 1.11 3.09
C ILE A 60 -1.28 1.38 3.32
N ASP A 61 -2.09 1.15 2.31
CA ASP A 61 -3.56 1.19 2.39
C ASP A 61 -4.18 -0.16 2.07
N HIS A 62 -5.44 -0.36 2.48
CA HIS A 62 -6.23 -1.52 2.10
C HIS A 62 -7.10 -1.20 0.88
N GLU A 63 -6.96 -1.96 -0.20
CA GLU A 63 -7.77 -1.78 -1.41
C GLU A 63 -9.27 -1.92 -1.09
N LEU A 64 -9.64 -3.00 -0.40
CA LEU A 64 -10.93 -3.23 0.22
C LEU A 64 -10.91 -2.74 1.66
N PRO A 65 -11.77 -1.74 2.00
CA PRO A 65 -11.84 -1.19 3.34
C PRO A 65 -12.21 -2.27 4.36
N LYS A 66 -11.46 -2.32 5.47
CA LYS A 66 -11.71 -3.26 6.57
C LYS A 66 -13.14 -3.16 7.11
N ALA A 67 -13.72 -1.96 7.12
CA ALA A 67 -15.09 -1.71 7.59
C ALA A 67 -16.14 -2.51 6.80
N HIS A 68 -15.91 -2.77 5.52
CA HIS A 68 -16.85 -3.47 4.64
C HIS A 68 -16.43 -4.91 4.36
N PHE A 69 -15.12 -5.22 4.40
CA PHE A 69 -14.57 -6.55 4.10
C PHE A 69 -13.59 -7.02 5.19
N PRO A 70 -14.07 -7.29 6.42
CA PRO A 70 -13.22 -7.65 7.55
C PRO A 70 -12.40 -8.93 7.31
N GLY A 71 -12.93 -9.88 6.53
CA GLY A 71 -12.22 -11.11 6.14
C GLY A 71 -11.09 -10.90 5.12
N ALA A 72 -11.12 -9.79 4.37
CA ALA A 72 -10.08 -9.44 3.39
C ALA A 72 -9.04 -8.45 3.96
N ALA A 73 -9.35 -7.76 5.05
CA ALA A 73 -8.51 -6.71 5.61
C ALA A 73 -7.06 -7.13 5.92
N ASN A 74 -6.86 -8.37 6.36
CA ASN A 74 -5.53 -8.87 6.73
C ASN A 74 -4.84 -9.66 5.60
N GLN A 75 -5.49 -9.82 4.43
CA GLN A 75 -4.91 -10.51 3.28
C GLN A 75 -3.79 -9.63 2.69
N PRO A 76 -2.59 -10.17 2.44
CA PRO A 76 -1.52 -9.42 1.77
C PRO A 76 -1.94 -8.87 0.40
N ALA A 77 -2.79 -9.62 -0.33
CA ALA A 77 -3.36 -9.22 -1.62
C ALA A 77 -4.30 -8.01 -1.53
N ASN A 78 -4.75 -7.64 -0.33
CA ASN A 78 -5.58 -6.46 -0.11
C ASN A 78 -4.75 -5.21 0.24
N GLN A 79 -3.42 -5.30 0.27
CA GLN A 79 -2.54 -4.17 0.60
C GLN A 79 -1.99 -3.53 -0.67
N GLN A 80 -1.96 -2.20 -0.68
CA GLN A 80 -1.39 -1.40 -1.76
C GLN A 80 -0.54 -0.25 -1.22
N ALA A 81 0.48 0.14 -1.98
CA ALA A 81 1.22 1.36 -1.71
C ALA A 81 0.47 2.55 -2.34
N LEU A 82 0.03 3.49 -1.52
CA LEU A 82 -0.64 4.71 -1.98
C LEU A 82 0.12 5.95 -1.57
N HIS A 83 0.18 6.93 -2.47
CA HIS A 83 0.63 8.27 -2.11
C HIS A 83 -0.28 8.81 -0.99
N TRP A 84 0.31 9.50 0.01
CA TRP A 84 -0.42 9.88 1.23
C TRP A 84 -1.68 10.74 0.95
N LYS A 85 -1.65 11.59 -0.08
CA LYS A 85 -2.84 12.38 -0.49
C LYS A 85 -3.94 11.49 -1.05
N ASN A 86 -3.59 10.50 -1.87
CA ASN A 86 -4.55 9.58 -2.48
C ASN A 86 -5.15 8.66 -1.43
N ASN A 87 -4.35 8.20 -0.47
CA ASN A 87 -4.85 7.45 0.68
C ASN A 87 -5.90 8.25 1.48
N ARG A 88 -5.61 9.53 1.79
CA ARG A 88 -6.57 10.39 2.51
C ARG A 88 -7.83 10.69 1.69
N ALA A 89 -7.71 10.84 0.38
CA ALA A 89 -8.85 11.05 -0.51
C ALA A 89 -9.74 9.80 -0.64
N LYS A 90 -9.12 8.61 -0.68
CA LYS A 90 -9.82 7.32 -0.72
C LYS A 90 -10.58 7.05 0.57
N SER A 91 -9.93 7.25 1.73
CA SER A 91 -10.56 6.96 3.04
C SER A 91 -11.16 5.54 3.06
N ASP A 92 -12.38 5.36 3.55
CA ASP A 92 -13.07 4.07 3.61
C ASP A 92 -13.82 3.70 2.32
N LYS A 93 -13.54 4.39 1.20
CA LYS A 93 -14.17 4.09 -0.09
C LYS A 93 -13.42 2.97 -0.81
N ILE A 94 -14.18 2.16 -1.53
CA ILE A 94 -13.64 1.23 -2.52
C ILE A 94 -13.40 2.03 -3.80
N ASP A 95 -12.21 1.90 -4.40
CA ASP A 95 -11.94 2.54 -5.69
C ASP A 95 -12.79 1.90 -6.81
N PHE A 96 -13.20 2.70 -7.78
CA PHE A 96 -13.97 2.23 -8.93
C PHE A 96 -13.23 1.15 -9.72
N ASN A 97 -11.90 1.26 -9.84
CA ASN A 97 -11.09 0.24 -10.51
C ASN A 97 -11.17 -1.11 -9.78
N THR A 98 -11.14 -1.09 -8.44
CA THR A 98 -11.31 -2.27 -7.60
C THR A 98 -12.71 -2.87 -7.78
N LEU A 99 -13.76 -2.04 -7.80
CA LEU A 99 -15.13 -2.50 -8.04
C LEU A 99 -15.29 -3.14 -9.42
N SER A 100 -14.74 -2.52 -10.47
CA SER A 100 -14.78 -3.02 -11.83
C SER A 100 -14.14 -4.41 -11.95
N ARG A 101 -12.96 -4.60 -11.33
CA ARG A 101 -12.27 -5.90 -11.29
C ARG A 101 -13.06 -6.98 -10.56
N LEU A 102 -13.74 -6.63 -9.47
CA LEU A 102 -14.55 -7.59 -8.70
C LEU A 102 -15.86 -7.99 -9.40
N LEU A 103 -16.43 -7.08 -10.19
CA LEU A 103 -17.68 -7.31 -10.91
C LEU A 103 -17.48 -7.94 -12.30
N GLY A 104 -16.25 -8.35 -12.63
CA GLY A 104 -15.94 -9.05 -13.88
C GLY A 104 -15.85 -8.15 -15.11
N GLY A 105 -15.36 -6.91 -14.96
CA GLY A 105 -15.07 -6.03 -16.08
C GLY A 105 -14.09 -6.67 -17.07
N ALA A 106 -14.55 -6.82 -18.32
CA ALA A 106 -13.81 -7.31 -19.49
C ALA A 106 -12.68 -6.37 -19.92
#